data_AF-A0A382V7B5-F1
#
_entry.id   AF-A0A382V7B5-F1
#
_cell.length_a   1.000
_cell.length_b   1.000
_cell.length_c   1.000
_cell.angle_alpha   90.00
_cell.angle_beta   90.00
_cell.angle_gamma   90.00
#
_symmetry.space_group_name_H-M   'P 1'
#
loop_
_entity.id
_entity.type
_entity.pdbx_description
1 polymer ?
#
loop_
_entity_poly.entity_id
_entity_poly.type
_entity_poly.pdbx_seq_one_letter_code
_entity_poly.pdbx_strand_id
1 'polypeptide(L)'
;MSQDKGINYYQNGEFEEARNYYESLIRERGNNPQAQFGRGSSSFQQGDMETAEQAFEQSIKSSDLNLRSKALYNLGNTFYQNKKTAEALAYYRKALELDPNDKEAKYNYEFLRYQQDPPEEDNQKKDQSEEEENKEEQEQEKQEEKDQQDKEEEKQQEQQQQEQQQQEQQQQEQQQQ
;
A
#
# COMPACT_ATOMS: atom_id res chain seq x y z
N MET A 1 -20.61 -28.25 18.53
CA MET A 1 -22.08 -28.09 18.48
C MET A 1 -22.57 -26.78 19.12
N SER A 2 -22.14 -26.34 20.33
CA SER A 2 -22.51 -24.98 20.81
C SER A 2 -21.77 -23.85 20.08
N GLN A 3 -20.43 -23.86 20.04
CA GLN A 3 -19.67 -22.74 19.46
C GLN A 3 -20.01 -22.44 17.99
N ASP A 4 -20.42 -23.47 17.26
CA ASP A 4 -20.74 -23.39 15.83
C ASP A 4 -21.90 -22.42 15.54
N LYS A 5 -22.88 -22.27 16.45
CA LYS A 5 -24.06 -21.43 16.20
C LYS A 5 -23.72 -19.94 16.15
N GLY A 6 -22.92 -19.46 17.11
CA GLY A 6 -22.49 -18.05 17.14
C GLY A 6 -21.60 -17.70 15.96
N ILE A 7 -20.74 -18.64 15.54
CA ILE A 7 -19.88 -18.47 14.36
C ILE A 7 -20.74 -18.42 13.10
N ASN A 8 -21.74 -19.29 12.95
CA ASN A 8 -22.64 -19.31 11.80
C ASN A 8 -23.42 -17.98 11.67
N TYR A 9 -24.01 -17.49 12.77
CA TYR A 9 -24.68 -16.18 12.76
C TYR A 9 -23.72 -15.07 12.31
N TYR A 10 -22.50 -15.05 12.85
CA TYR A 10 -21.49 -14.05 12.46
C TYR A 10 -21.13 -14.14 10.97
N GLN A 11 -20.90 -15.35 10.45
CA GLN A 11 -20.54 -15.57 9.04
C GLN A 11 -21.67 -15.20 8.07
N ASN A 12 -22.93 -15.31 8.51
CA ASN A 12 -24.10 -14.88 7.75
C ASN A 12 -24.36 -13.37 7.82
N GLY A 13 -23.58 -12.61 8.61
CA GLY A 13 -23.83 -11.19 8.86
C GLY A 13 -24.94 -10.91 9.89
N GLU A 14 -25.46 -11.94 10.55
CA GLU A 14 -26.47 -11.89 11.61
C GLU A 14 -25.80 -11.53 12.94
N PHE A 15 -25.22 -10.32 13.00
CA PHE A 15 -24.33 -9.92 14.09
C PHE A 15 -25.06 -9.75 15.42
N GLU A 16 -26.33 -9.34 15.40
CA GLU A 16 -27.14 -9.19 16.62
C GLU A 16 -27.44 -10.56 17.24
N GLU A 17 -27.82 -11.52 16.41
CA GLU A 17 -28.08 -12.90 16.79
C GLU A 17 -26.82 -13.58 17.31
N ALA A 18 -25.67 -13.33 16.66
CA ALA A 18 -24.37 -13.78 17.13
C ALA A 18 -24.05 -13.20 18.52
N ARG A 19 -24.23 -11.88 18.72
CA ARG A 19 -24.01 -11.22 20.01
C ARG A 19 -24.90 -11.82 21.10
N ASN A 20 -26.21 -11.94 20.84
CA ASN A 20 -27.18 -12.50 21.78
C ASN A 20 -26.84 -13.94 22.18
N TYR A 21 -26.35 -14.74 21.21
CA TYR A 21 -25.87 -16.09 21.45
C TYR A 21 -24.64 -16.14 22.36
N TYR A 22 -23.64 -15.29 22.10
CA TYR A 22 -22.46 -15.24 22.96
C TYR A 22 -22.79 -14.73 24.36
N GLU A 23 -23.71 -13.78 24.50
CA GLU A 23 -24.19 -13.30 25.81
C GLU A 23 -24.96 -14.37 26.58
N SER A 24 -25.74 -15.24 25.92
CA SER A 24 -26.35 -16.38 26.60
C SER A 24 -25.28 -17.37 27.11
N LEU A 25 -24.25 -17.66 26.30
CA LEU A 25 -23.14 -18.51 26.73
C LEU A 25 -22.37 -17.95 27.92
N ILE A 26 -22.13 -16.64 27.95
CA ILE A 26 -21.45 -15.95 29.06
C ILE A 26 -22.28 -16.06 30.34
N ARG A 27 -23.61 -15.88 30.25
CA ARG A 27 -24.53 -16.03 31.40
C ARG A 27 -24.57 -17.46 31.95
N GLU A 28 -24.59 -18.46 31.08
CA GLU A 28 -24.68 -19.87 31.48
C GLU A 28 -23.38 -20.42 32.06
N ARG A 29 -22.24 -20.09 31.45
CA ARG A 29 -20.96 -20.76 31.73
C ARG A 29 -20.00 -19.92 32.55
N GLY A 30 -20.34 -18.66 32.83
CA GLY A 30 -19.41 -17.71 33.43
C GLY A 30 -18.17 -17.51 32.54
N ASN A 31 -17.09 -16.99 33.13
CA ASN A 31 -15.83 -16.63 32.48
C ASN A 31 -15.44 -17.49 31.26
N ASN A 32 -15.80 -17.05 30.05
CA ASN A 32 -15.56 -17.75 28.79
C ASN A 32 -14.91 -16.79 27.78
N PRO A 33 -13.57 -16.75 27.70
CA PRO A 33 -12.84 -15.84 26.83
C PRO A 33 -13.18 -15.99 25.34
N GLN A 34 -13.55 -17.20 24.89
CA GLN A 34 -13.96 -17.46 23.50
C GLN A 34 -15.32 -16.83 23.21
N ALA A 35 -16.27 -16.95 24.14
CA ALA A 35 -17.58 -16.30 23.99
C ALA A 35 -17.44 -14.77 24.05
N GLN A 36 -16.54 -14.25 24.90
CA GLN A 36 -16.21 -12.83 24.93
C GLN A 36 -15.58 -12.35 23.62
N PHE A 37 -14.71 -13.15 22.99
CA PHE A 37 -14.18 -12.86 21.66
C PHE A 37 -15.28 -12.77 20.59
N GLY A 38 -16.24 -13.70 20.65
CA GLY A 38 -17.41 -13.71 19.78
C GLY A 38 -18.27 -12.48 19.97
N ARG A 39 -18.62 -12.15 21.22
CA ARG A 39 -19.39 -10.93 21.59
C ARG A 39 -18.68 -9.67 21.08
N GLY A 40 -17.36 -9.58 21.25
CA GLY A 40 -16.56 -8.46 20.79
C GLY A 40 -16.58 -8.32 19.27
N SER A 41 -16.32 -9.42 18.56
CA SER A 41 -16.33 -9.45 17.08
C SER A 41 -17.68 -9.03 16.53
N SER A 42 -18.77 -9.59 17.05
CA SER A 42 -20.13 -9.23 16.63
C SER A 42 -20.43 -7.75 16.88
N SER A 43 -20.07 -7.23 18.05
CA SER A 43 -20.35 -5.83 18.41
C SER A 43 -19.54 -4.84 17.57
N PHE A 44 -18.29 -5.19 17.26
CA PHE A 44 -17.44 -4.41 16.35
C PHE A 44 -18.10 -4.26 14.96
N GLN A 45 -18.62 -5.36 14.40
CA GLN A 45 -19.32 -5.31 13.11
C GLN A 45 -20.60 -4.47 13.15
N GLN A 46 -21.26 -4.38 14.30
CA GLN A 46 -22.42 -3.52 14.51
C GLN A 46 -22.07 -2.03 14.72
N GLY A 47 -20.78 -1.68 14.83
CA GLY A 47 -20.34 -0.32 15.16
C GLY A 47 -20.39 0.00 16.67
N ASP A 48 -20.76 -0.96 17.52
CA ASP A 48 -20.79 -0.80 18.98
C ASP A 48 -19.37 -1.00 19.55
N MET A 49 -18.57 0.05 19.43
CA MET A 49 -17.16 0.06 19.84
C MET A 49 -16.99 -0.13 21.35
N GLU A 50 -17.92 0.38 22.17
CA GLU A 50 -17.84 0.26 23.63
C GLU A 50 -18.02 -1.20 24.07
N THR A 51 -19.04 -1.88 23.53
CA THR A 51 -19.23 -3.30 23.81
C THR A 51 -18.09 -4.15 23.27
N ALA A 52 -17.60 -3.82 22.06
CA ALA A 52 -16.46 -4.51 21.45
C ALA A 52 -15.21 -4.44 22.34
N GLU A 53 -14.85 -3.23 22.78
CA GLU A 53 -13.72 -2.97 23.67
C GLU A 53 -13.82 -3.81 24.95
N GLN A 54 -14.92 -3.68 25.70
CA GLN A 54 -15.14 -4.41 26.94
C GLN A 54 -15.04 -5.92 26.76
N ALA A 55 -15.63 -6.45 25.68
CA ALA A 55 -15.65 -7.89 25.42
C ALA A 55 -14.25 -8.41 25.06
N PHE A 56 -13.50 -7.71 24.22
CA PHE A 56 -12.13 -8.10 23.91
C PHE A 56 -11.19 -7.98 25.13
N GLU A 57 -11.38 -6.98 26.00
CA GLU A 57 -10.66 -6.88 27.28
C GLU A 57 -10.91 -8.07 28.22
N GLN A 58 -12.11 -8.66 28.20
CA GLN A 58 -12.35 -9.91 28.91
C GLN A 58 -11.71 -11.10 28.18
N SER A 59 -11.70 -11.09 26.84
CA SER A 59 -11.11 -12.16 26.03
C SER A 59 -9.59 -12.27 26.19
N ILE A 60 -8.86 -11.16 26.32
CA ILE A 60 -7.40 -11.17 26.53
C ILE A 60 -6.98 -11.82 27.86
N LYS A 61 -7.91 -12.08 28.78
CA LYS A 61 -7.64 -12.81 30.04
C LYS A 61 -7.51 -14.32 29.82
N SER A 62 -7.68 -14.81 28.60
CA SER A 62 -7.44 -16.20 28.25
C SER A 62 -6.00 -16.64 28.55
N SER A 63 -5.85 -17.90 28.97
CA SER A 63 -4.55 -18.58 29.02
C SER A 63 -4.06 -19.02 27.64
N ASP A 64 -4.95 -19.10 26.65
CA ASP A 64 -4.60 -19.39 25.26
C ASP A 64 -3.98 -18.15 24.60
N LEU A 65 -2.69 -18.25 24.28
CA LEU A 65 -1.91 -17.18 23.66
C LEU A 65 -2.44 -16.80 22.26
N ASN A 66 -2.96 -17.75 21.49
CA ASN A 66 -3.49 -17.50 20.16
C ASN A 66 -4.77 -16.66 20.24
N LEU A 67 -5.69 -17.06 21.13
CA LEU A 67 -6.90 -16.28 21.38
C LEU A 67 -6.57 -14.88 21.89
N ARG A 68 -5.61 -14.78 22.83
CA ARG A 68 -5.18 -13.51 23.38
C ARG A 68 -4.56 -12.59 22.33
N SER A 69 -3.73 -13.13 21.43
CA SER A 69 -3.17 -12.38 20.31
C SER A 69 -4.26 -11.81 19.41
N LYS A 70 -5.22 -12.66 18.98
CA LYS A 70 -6.36 -12.22 18.15
C LYS A 70 -7.23 -11.17 18.84
N ALA A 71 -7.47 -11.31 20.15
CA ALA A 71 -8.23 -10.34 20.92
C ALA A 71 -7.50 -8.99 21.04
N LEU A 72 -6.17 -9.00 21.21
CA LEU A 72 -5.35 -7.78 21.18
C LEU A 72 -5.38 -7.09 19.81
N TYR A 73 -5.26 -7.87 18.72
CA TYR A 73 -5.41 -7.35 17.36
C TYR A 73 -6.77 -6.67 17.15
N ASN A 74 -7.86 -7.31 17.58
CA ASN A 74 -9.19 -6.74 17.46
C ASN A 74 -9.45 -5.55 18.40
N LEU A 75 -8.79 -5.46 19.57
CA LEU A 75 -8.74 -4.22 20.35
C LEU A 75 -8.08 -3.11 19.52
N GLY A 76 -6.95 -3.40 18.87
CA GLY A 76 -6.31 -2.46 17.95
C GLY A 76 -7.27 -1.93 16.88
N ASN A 77 -8.02 -2.82 16.23
CA ASN A 77 -9.04 -2.44 15.25
C ASN A 77 -10.15 -1.59 15.87
N THR A 78 -10.63 -1.96 17.06
CA THR A 78 -11.69 -1.23 17.78
C THR A 78 -11.26 0.18 18.14
N PHE A 79 -10.05 0.35 18.68
CA PHE A 79 -9.48 1.67 18.99
C PHE A 79 -9.24 2.50 17.72
N TYR A 80 -8.75 1.87 16.65
CA TYR A 80 -8.55 2.56 15.38
C TYR A 80 -9.87 3.08 14.78
N GLN A 81 -10.91 2.25 14.75
CA GLN A 81 -12.23 2.66 14.27
C GLN A 81 -12.86 3.76 15.15
N ASN A 82 -12.54 3.76 16.44
CA ASN A 82 -12.90 4.84 17.38
C ASN A 82 -11.95 6.06 17.33
N LYS A 83 -11.11 6.18 16.29
CA LYS A 83 -10.16 7.28 16.06
C LYS A 83 -9.11 7.48 17.16
N LYS A 84 -8.86 6.45 17.97
CA LYS A 84 -7.86 6.42 19.05
C LYS A 84 -6.58 5.73 18.55
N THR A 85 -5.84 6.42 17.69
CA THR A 85 -4.70 5.85 16.94
C THR A 85 -3.55 5.39 17.83
N ALA A 86 -3.25 6.11 18.91
CA ALA A 86 -2.14 5.76 19.81
C ALA A 86 -2.41 4.43 20.55
N GLU A 87 -3.62 4.25 21.03
CA GLU A 87 -4.08 3.02 21.66
C GLU A 87 -4.10 1.86 20.66
N ALA A 88 -4.58 2.11 19.43
CA ALA A 88 -4.56 1.11 18.36
C ALA A 88 -3.15 0.57 18.10
N LEU A 89 -2.16 1.46 17.94
CA LEU A 89 -0.75 1.09 17.79
C LEU A 89 -0.22 0.27 18.97
N ALA A 90 -0.56 0.66 20.19
CA ALA A 90 -0.13 -0.08 21.38
C ALA A 90 -0.71 -1.51 21.41
N TYR A 91 -1.97 -1.69 21.01
CA TYR A 91 -2.61 -3.01 20.96
C TYR A 91 -2.12 -3.88 19.80
N TYR A 92 -1.89 -3.32 18.61
CA TYR A 92 -1.26 -4.07 17.52
C TYR A 92 0.15 -4.52 17.87
N ARG A 93 0.95 -3.65 18.53
CA ARG A 93 2.29 -4.04 19.01
C ARG A 93 2.21 -5.22 19.98
N LYS A 94 1.30 -5.17 20.96
CA LYS A 94 1.09 -6.27 21.91
C LYS A 94 0.63 -7.57 21.23
N ALA A 95 -0.19 -7.48 20.17
CA ALA A 95 -0.57 -8.65 19.38
C ALA A 95 0.66 -9.27 18.70
N LEU A 96 1.50 -8.45 18.06
CA LEU A 96 2.74 -8.88 17.41
C LEU A 96 3.80 -9.41 18.39
N GLU A 97 3.80 -8.94 19.65
CA GLU A 97 4.62 -9.51 20.72
C GLU A 97 4.21 -10.96 21.05
N LEU A 98 2.93 -11.33 20.86
CA LEU A 98 2.44 -12.70 21.07
C LEU A 98 2.48 -13.56 19.81
N ASP A 99 2.17 -12.99 18.64
CA ASP A 99 2.26 -13.63 17.34
C ASP A 99 2.98 -12.72 16.33
N PRO A 100 4.31 -12.83 16.21
CA PRO A 100 5.09 -12.03 15.27
C PRO A 100 4.78 -12.29 13.79
N ASN A 101 4.03 -13.36 13.48
CA ASN A 101 3.71 -13.76 12.11
C ASN A 101 2.31 -13.31 11.65
N ASP A 102 1.54 -12.63 12.51
CA ASP A 102 0.25 -12.04 12.17
C ASP A 102 0.47 -10.89 11.15
N LYS A 103 0.16 -11.18 9.88
CA LYS A 103 0.43 -10.29 8.76
C LYS A 103 -0.50 -9.08 8.79
N GLU A 104 -1.74 -9.29 9.19
CA GLU A 104 -2.77 -8.28 9.32
C GLU A 104 -2.43 -7.29 10.43
N ALA A 105 -2.03 -7.79 11.61
CA ALA A 105 -1.56 -6.94 12.71
C ALA A 105 -0.32 -6.14 12.31
N LYS A 106 0.63 -6.76 11.61
CA LYS A 106 1.84 -6.09 11.12
C LYS A 106 1.49 -5.00 10.12
N TYR A 107 0.64 -5.29 9.14
CA TYR A 107 0.21 -4.32 8.15
C TYR A 107 -0.47 -3.11 8.81
N ASN A 108 -1.45 -3.34 9.71
CA ASN A 108 -2.16 -2.26 10.39
C ASN A 108 -1.21 -1.43 11.28
N TYR A 109 -0.29 -2.07 12.00
CA TYR A 109 0.71 -1.37 12.81
C TYR A 109 1.61 -0.46 11.96
N GLU A 110 2.20 -1.01 10.88
CA GLU A 110 3.10 -0.26 10.00
C GLU A 110 2.36 0.88 9.28
N PHE A 111 1.13 0.63 8.82
CA PHE A 111 0.28 1.64 8.22
C PHE A 111 0.04 2.82 9.18
N LEU A 112 -0.35 2.54 10.43
CA LEU A 112 -0.57 3.61 11.41
C LEU A 112 0.73 4.31 11.82
N ARG A 113 1.86 3.59 11.90
CA ARG A 113 3.15 4.21 12.20
C ARG A 113 3.56 5.18 11.09
N TYR A 114 3.42 4.75 9.82
CA TYR A 114 3.70 5.59 8.65
C TYR A 114 2.83 6.85 8.63
N GLN A 115 1.57 6.77 9.06
CA GLN A 115 0.70 7.95 9.15
C GLN A 115 1.09 8.92 10.27
N GLN A 116 1.64 8.42 11.38
CA GLN A 116 2.07 9.26 12.51
C GLN A 116 3.42 9.92 12.29
N ASP A 117 4.35 9.16 11.71
CA ASP A 117 5.73 9.57 11.47
C ASP A 117 6.16 8.92 10.15
N PRO A 118 5.79 9.53 9.00
CA PRO A 118 6.22 9.02 7.72
C PRO A 118 7.76 9.05 7.74
N PRO A 119 8.43 7.91 7.50
CA PRO A 119 9.88 7.91 7.43
C PRO A 119 10.27 8.98 6.42
N GLU A 120 11.22 9.85 6.78
CA GLU A 120 11.81 10.79 5.84
C GLU A 120 12.16 9.98 4.59
N GLU A 121 11.46 10.24 3.48
CA GLU A 121 11.77 9.59 2.22
C GLU A 121 13.25 9.87 1.98
N ASP A 122 14.04 8.79 1.91
CA ASP A 122 15.44 8.86 1.60
C ASP A 122 15.55 9.46 0.19
N ASN A 123 15.79 10.78 0.13
CA ASN A 123 15.88 11.60 -1.09
C ASN A 123 16.86 11.03 -2.12
N GLN A 124 17.67 10.03 -1.75
CA GLN A 124 18.59 9.30 -2.61
C GLN A 124 17.92 8.55 -3.77
N LYS A 125 16.67 8.09 -3.63
CA LYS A 125 15.99 7.38 -4.74
C LYS A 125 15.44 8.30 -5.82
N LYS A 126 15.14 9.55 -5.48
CA LYS A 126 14.64 10.55 -6.45
C LYS A 126 15.78 11.12 -7.29
N ASP A 127 16.91 11.41 -6.66
CA ASP A 127 18.11 11.90 -7.36
C ASP A 127 18.62 10.90 -8.40
N GLN A 128 18.58 9.59 -8.12
CA GLN A 128 19.05 8.58 -9.08
C GLN A 128 18.13 8.45 -10.31
N SER A 129 16.81 8.50 -10.14
CA SER A 129 15.88 8.44 -11.27
C SER A 129 15.90 9.71 -12.12
N GLU A 130 16.02 10.88 -11.49
CA GLU A 130 16.07 12.17 -12.19
C GLU A 130 17.43 12.38 -12.90
N GLU A 131 18.54 11.86 -12.36
CA GLU A 131 19.84 11.87 -13.05
C GLU A 131 19.91 10.90 -14.23
N GLU A 132 19.22 9.75 -14.18
CA GLU A 132 19.17 8.80 -15.29
C GLU A 132 18.28 9.32 -16.43
N GLU A 133 17.10 9.87 -16.14
CA GLU A 133 16.24 10.52 -17.17
C GLU A 133 16.94 11.72 -17.82
N ASN A 134 17.60 12.59 -17.04
CA ASN A 134 18.33 13.74 -17.61
C ASN A 134 19.53 13.32 -18.48
N LYS A 135 20.16 12.17 -18.21
CA LYS A 135 21.26 11.66 -19.06
C LYS A 135 20.73 11.10 -20.37
N GLU A 136 19.62 10.37 -20.35
CA GLU A 136 19.00 9.84 -21.57
C GLU A 136 18.48 10.97 -22.49
N GLU A 137 17.88 12.02 -21.93
CA GLU A 137 17.45 13.19 -22.72
C GLU A 137 18.64 13.93 -23.35
N GLN A 138 19.73 14.15 -22.60
CA GLN A 138 20.93 14.81 -23.14
C GLN A 138 21.65 13.98 -24.22
N GLU A 139 21.60 12.65 -24.15
CA GLU A 139 22.16 11.79 -25.19
C GLU A 139 21.29 11.78 -26.46
N GLN A 140 19.97 11.86 -26.31
CA GLN A 140 19.04 11.99 -27.45
C GLN A 140 19.20 13.34 -28.16
N GLU A 141 19.26 14.46 -27.43
CA GLU A 141 19.44 15.79 -28.04
C GLU A 141 20.76 15.87 -28.83
N LYS A 142 21.86 15.32 -28.29
CA LYS A 142 23.16 15.30 -28.99
C LYS A 142 23.13 14.45 -30.26
N GLN A 143 22.37 13.35 -30.26
CA GLN A 143 22.23 12.51 -31.43
C GLN A 143 21.39 13.21 -32.51
N GLU A 144 20.32 13.90 -32.12
CA GLU A 144 19.48 14.67 -33.04
C GLU A 144 20.20 15.88 -33.65
N GLU A 145 21.01 16.60 -32.87
CA GLU A 145 21.84 17.70 -33.39
C GLU A 145 22.86 17.20 -34.41
N LYS A 146 23.49 16.05 -34.13
CA LYS A 146 24.47 15.45 -35.03
C LYS A 146 23.83 14.98 -36.34
N ASP A 147 22.66 14.34 -36.26
CA ASP A 147 21.91 13.90 -37.45
C ASP A 147 21.41 15.09 -38.29
N GLN A 148 21.17 16.26 -37.67
CA GLN A 148 20.81 17.49 -38.39
C GLN A 148 22.03 18.12 -39.08
N GLN A 149 23.19 18.16 -38.42
CA GLN A 149 24.43 18.65 -39.03
C GLN A 149 24.83 17.80 -40.24
N ASP A 150 24.79 16.46 -40.10
CA ASP A 150 25.15 15.56 -41.20
C ASP A 150 24.24 15.77 -42.44
N LYS A 151 22.93 16.01 -42.22
CA LYS A 151 21.98 16.31 -43.31
C LYS A 151 22.20 17.68 -43.94
N GLU A 152 22.66 18.67 -43.18
CA GLU A 152 22.93 20.01 -43.69
C GLU A 152 24.24 20.04 -44.50
N GLU A 153 25.26 19.29 -44.06
CA GLU A 153 26.49 19.08 -44.83
C GLU A 153 26.24 18.35 -46.15
N GLU A 154 25.40 17.30 -46.14
CA GLU A 154 25.03 16.57 -47.37
C GLU A 154 24.32 17.48 -48.39
N LYS A 155 23.38 18.31 -47.92
CA LYS A 155 22.71 19.31 -48.79
C LYS A 155 23.66 20.35 -49.36
N GLN A 156 24.62 20.83 -48.58
CA GLN A 156 25.61 21.79 -49.07
C GLN A 156 26.53 21.16 -50.14
N GLN A 157 26.92 19.90 -49.96
CA GLN A 157 27.71 19.17 -50.96
C GLN A 157 26.94 18.94 -52.25
N GLU A 158 25.66 18.55 -52.17
CA GLU A 158 24.80 18.41 -53.35
C GLU A 158 24.64 19.73 -54.11
N GLN A 159 24.45 20.84 -53.39
CA GLN A 159 24.31 22.16 -53.99
C GLN A 159 25.61 22.60 -54.69
N GLN A 160 26.77 22.38 -54.09
CA GLN A 160 28.06 22.66 -54.71
C GLN A 160 28.30 21.82 -55.97
N GLN A 161 27.93 20.53 -55.96
CA GLN A 161 28.01 19.69 -57.15
C GLN A 161 27.10 20.18 -58.28
N GLN A 162 25.87 20.61 -57.96
CA GLN A 162 24.95 21.16 -58.96
C GLN A 162 25.46 22.46 -59.56
N GLU A 163 26.03 23.36 -58.74
CA GLU A 163 26.63 24.61 -59.23
C GLU A 163 27.84 24.33 -60.14
N GLN A 164 28.68 23.36 -59.78
CA GLN A 164 29.83 22.96 -60.59
C GLN A 164 29.40 22.37 -61.94
N GLN A 165 28.37 21.51 -61.95
CA GLN A 165 27.81 20.95 -63.19
C GLN A 165 27.19 22.03 -64.10
N GLN A 166 26.51 23.04 -63.52
CA GLN A 166 25.98 24.15 -64.31
C GLN A 166 27.09 25.02 -64.92
N GLN A 167 28.17 25.28 -64.18
CA GLN A 167 29.32 26.01 -64.72
C GLN A 167 30.00 25.25 -65.86
N GLU A 168 30.15 23.92 -65.73
CA GLU A 168 30.70 23.08 -66.79
C GLU A 168 29.81 23.06 -68.04
N GLN A 169 28.48 22.98 -67.90
CA GLN A 169 27.55 23.09 -69.02
C GLN A 169 27.65 24.44 -69.73
N GLN A 170 27.68 25.56 -68.98
CA GLN A 170 27.82 26.89 -69.57
C GLN A 170 29.14 27.06 -70.33
N GLN A 171 30.25 26.49 -69.82
CA GLN A 171 31.52 26.51 -70.53
C GLN A 171 31.49 25.68 -71.82
N GLN A 172 30.82 24.52 -71.82
CA GLN A 172 30.66 23.70 -73.02
C GLN A 172 29.80 24.38 -74.09
N GLU A 173 28.72 25.07 -73.68
CA GLU A 173 27.87 25.83 -74.62
C GLU A 173 28.60 27.01 -75.25
N GLN A 174 29.47 27.71 -74.51
CA GLN A 174 30.30 28.80 -75.04
C GLN A 174 31.37 28.33 -76.03
N GLN A 175 31.81 27.06 -75.96
CA GLN A 175 32.80 26.50 -76.89
C GLN A 175 32.19 25.98 -78.20
N GLN A 176 30.85 25.93 -78.32
CA GLN A 176 30.13 25.44 -79.50
C GLN A 176 29.53 26.57 -80.37
N GLN A 177 29.78 27.84 -80.04
CA GLN A 177 29.44 29.03 -80.85
C GLN A 177 30.69 29.61 -81.53
#